data_AF-A0A356DYK6-F1
#
_entry.id   AF-A0A356DYK6-F1
#
_cell.length_a   1.000
_cell.length_b   1.000
_cell.length_c   1.000
_cell.angle_alpha   90.00
_cell.angle_beta   90.00
_cell.angle_gamma   90.00
#
_symmetry.space_group_name_H-M   'P 1'
#
loop_
_entity.id
_entity.type
_entity.pdbx_description
1 polymer ?
#
loop_
_entity_poly.entity_id
_entity_poly.type
_entity_poly.pdbx_seq_one_letter_code
_entity_poly.pdbx_strand_id
1 'polypeptide(L)'
;LRGDTYLDMIYMPDAVQAAIQIMEANPARLRHRNAFNIAAMSFCPEEQAAYIRTHIPDFTISYDIDPVKQAIADSWPDSLEDYAARVEWDWKPRYDLATMTADMLATIQRRGV
;
A
#
# COMPACT_ATOMS: atom_id res chain seq x y z
N LEU A 1 -1.44 10.73 11.75
CA LEU A 1 0.00 10.72 11.41
C LEU A 1 0.37 12.07 10.83
N ARG A 2 1.62 12.53 10.95
CA ARG A 2 2.07 13.77 10.30
C ARG A 2 1.90 13.66 8.79
N GLY A 3 1.71 14.78 8.13
CA GLY A 3 1.47 14.82 6.69
C GLY A 3 2.59 14.21 5.84
N ASP A 4 3.80 14.21 6.37
CA ASP A 4 5.05 13.73 5.76
C ASP A 4 5.48 12.33 6.22
N THR A 5 4.64 11.61 6.98
CA THR A 5 4.96 10.25 7.44
C THR A 5 4.74 9.24 6.32
N TYR A 6 5.81 8.66 5.79
CA TYR A 6 5.74 7.62 4.76
C TYR A 6 5.43 6.26 5.38
N LEU A 7 4.61 5.48 4.68
CA LEU A 7 4.35 4.09 5.00
C LEU A 7 4.19 3.30 3.71
N ASP A 8 4.70 2.08 3.72
CA ASP A 8 4.44 1.12 2.65
C ASP A 8 3.02 0.58 2.75
N MET A 9 2.34 0.60 1.61
CA MET A 9 0.93 0.24 1.47
C MET A 9 0.75 -0.72 0.30
N ILE A 10 -0.28 -1.56 0.42
CA ILE A 10 -0.71 -2.49 -0.63
C ILE A 10 -2.24 -2.43 -0.75
N TYR A 11 -2.73 -2.32 -1.98
CA TYR A 11 -4.17 -2.32 -2.21
C TYR A 11 -4.74 -3.75 -2.10
N MET A 12 -5.97 -3.88 -1.63
CA MET A 12 -6.56 -5.19 -1.29
C MET A 12 -6.56 -6.21 -2.45
N PRO A 13 -6.89 -5.85 -3.71
CA PRO A 13 -6.80 -6.79 -4.84
C PRO A 13 -5.39 -7.37 -5.03
N ASP A 14 -4.37 -6.53 -4.86
CA ASP A 14 -2.97 -6.92 -4.96
C ASP A 14 -2.54 -7.81 -3.78
N ALA A 15 -3.01 -7.52 -2.56
CA ALA A 15 -2.75 -8.36 -1.38
C ALA A 15 -3.37 -9.76 -1.49
N VAL A 16 -4.61 -9.85 -1.99
CA VAL A 16 -5.28 -11.14 -2.25
C VAL A 16 -4.54 -11.91 -3.34
N GLN A 17 -4.16 -11.24 -4.42
CA GLN A 17 -3.38 -11.85 -5.48
C GLN A 17 -2.02 -12.36 -4.95
N ALA A 18 -1.33 -11.56 -4.13
CA ALA A 18 -0.06 -11.93 -3.51
C ALA A 18 -0.19 -13.25 -2.73
N ALA A 19 -1.23 -13.34 -1.89
CA ALA A 19 -1.51 -14.53 -1.09
C ALA A 19 -1.77 -15.77 -1.95
N ILE A 20 -2.53 -15.64 -3.03
CA ILE A 20 -2.78 -16.75 -3.98
C ILE A 20 -1.48 -17.16 -4.68
N GLN A 21 -0.74 -16.19 -5.21
CA GLN A 21 0.49 -16.45 -5.97
C GLN A 21 1.56 -17.18 -5.15
N ILE A 22 1.77 -16.78 -3.89
CA ILE A 22 2.76 -17.47 -3.04
C ILE A 22 2.33 -18.91 -2.70
N MET A 23 1.02 -19.16 -2.54
CA MET A 23 0.49 -20.51 -2.28
C MET A 23 0.61 -21.42 -3.51
N GLU A 24 0.50 -20.87 -4.71
CA GLU A 24 0.59 -21.63 -5.98
C GLU A 24 2.02 -21.66 -6.56
N ALA A 25 2.96 -20.93 -5.96
CA ALA A 25 4.32 -20.82 -6.45
C ALA A 25 5.04 -22.18 -6.47
N ASN A 26 5.88 -22.38 -7.49
CA ASN A 26 6.71 -23.58 -7.58
C ASN A 26 7.66 -23.64 -6.36
N PRO A 27 7.54 -24.65 -5.48
CA PRO A 27 8.33 -24.74 -4.25
C PRO A 27 9.84 -24.85 -4.50
N ALA A 28 10.29 -25.24 -5.70
CA ALA A 28 11.71 -25.26 -6.05
C ALA A 28 12.31 -23.85 -6.26
N ARG A 29 11.47 -22.85 -6.53
CA ARG A 29 11.90 -21.45 -6.71
C ARG A 29 11.97 -20.68 -5.39
N LEU A 30 11.22 -21.11 -4.38
CA LEU A 30 11.19 -20.49 -3.06
C LEU A 30 12.46 -20.87 -2.28
N ARG A 31 13.44 -19.96 -2.25
CA ARG A 31 14.70 -20.09 -1.49
C ARG A 31 14.53 -19.53 -0.08
N HIS A 32 13.88 -18.38 0.07
CA HIS A 32 13.70 -17.75 1.38
C HIS A 32 12.61 -18.44 2.21
N ARG A 33 11.55 -18.94 1.56
CA ARG A 33 10.44 -19.75 2.11
C ARG A 33 9.78 -19.23 3.41
N ASN A 34 10.06 -18.00 3.82
CA ASN A 34 9.49 -17.41 5.02
C ASN A 34 9.46 -15.89 4.86
N ALA A 35 8.36 -15.27 5.32
CA ALA A 35 8.18 -13.83 5.46
C ALA A 35 8.77 -13.00 4.29
N PHE A 36 8.25 -13.23 3.09
CA PHE A 36 8.59 -12.37 1.96
C PHE A 36 8.03 -10.96 2.19
N ASN A 37 8.89 -9.96 2.17
CA ASN A 37 8.45 -8.58 1.99
C ASN A 37 7.71 -8.46 0.66
N ILE A 38 6.58 -7.77 0.68
CA ILE A 38 5.83 -7.38 -0.50
C ILE A 38 5.57 -5.88 -0.40
N ALA A 39 5.94 -5.14 -1.44
CA ALA A 39 5.72 -3.72 -1.55
C ALA A 39 4.90 -3.43 -2.80
N ALA A 40 4.02 -2.43 -2.73
CA ALA A 40 3.30 -1.92 -3.89
C ALA A 40 3.56 -0.43 -4.09
N MET A 41 3.35 0.37 -3.04
CA MET A 41 3.54 1.81 -3.06
C MET A 41 3.87 2.31 -1.66
N SER A 42 4.81 3.26 -1.58
CA SER A 42 5.06 4.03 -0.35
C SER A 42 4.62 5.47 -0.59
N PHE A 43 3.82 6.00 0.32
CA PHE A 43 3.34 7.38 0.25
C PHE A 43 3.04 7.94 1.63
N CYS A 44 3.03 9.27 1.73
CA CYS A 44 2.61 9.98 2.93
C CYS A 44 1.15 10.49 2.84
N PRO A 45 0.50 10.83 3.97
CA PRO A 45 -0.87 11.35 3.96
C PRO A 45 -1.11 12.52 3.02
N GLU A 46 -0.12 13.39 2.82
CA GLU A 46 -0.28 14.55 1.93
C GLU A 46 -0.25 14.21 0.45
N GLU A 47 0.54 13.22 0.06
CA GLU A 47 0.51 12.70 -1.31
C GLU A 47 -0.85 12.07 -1.62
N GLN A 48 -1.38 11.27 -0.69
CA GLN A 48 -2.73 10.71 -0.83
C GLN A 48 -3.80 11.80 -0.93
N ALA A 49 -3.71 12.85 -0.11
CA ALA A 49 -4.61 13.99 -0.18
C ALA A 49 -4.49 14.74 -1.53
N ALA A 50 -3.28 14.88 -2.07
CA ALA A 50 -3.07 15.48 -3.39
C ALA A 50 -3.74 14.66 -4.51
N TYR A 51 -3.62 13.32 -4.47
CA TYR A 51 -4.31 12.45 -5.43
C TYR A 51 -5.83 12.52 -5.27
N ILE A 52 -6.36 12.57 -4.05
CA ILE A 52 -7.80 12.77 -3.82
C ILE A 52 -8.26 14.11 -4.42
N ARG A 53 -7.47 15.18 -4.27
CA ARG A 53 -7.77 16.50 -4.86
C ARG A 53 -7.88 16.50 -6.38
N THR A 54 -7.23 15.56 -7.07
CA THR A 54 -7.40 15.40 -8.53
C THR A 54 -8.83 14.97 -8.93
N HIS A 55 -9.56 14.35 -8.00
CA HIS A 55 -10.95 13.92 -8.18
C HIS A 55 -11.95 14.81 -7.45
N ILE A 56 -11.57 15.37 -6.30
CA ILE A 56 -12.40 16.23 -5.44
C ILE A 56 -11.59 17.49 -5.08
N PRO A 57 -11.62 18.54 -5.93
CA PRO A 57 -10.74 19.70 -5.78
C PRO A 57 -10.83 20.41 -4.42
N ASP A 58 -12.00 20.43 -3.81
CA ASP A 58 -12.26 21.09 -2.53
C ASP A 58 -11.90 20.21 -1.30
N PHE A 59 -11.30 19.04 -1.52
CA PHE A 59 -10.89 18.15 -0.44
C PHE A 59 -9.82 18.80 0.44
N THR A 60 -10.10 18.84 1.74
CA THR A 60 -9.19 19.32 2.78
C THR A 60 -8.88 18.20 3.76
N ILE A 61 -7.67 18.22 4.31
CA ILE A 61 -7.18 17.28 5.31
C ILE A 61 -6.63 18.07 6.50
N SER A 62 -6.88 17.58 7.71
CA SER A 62 -6.31 18.13 8.94
C SER A 62 -5.63 17.01 9.72
N TYR A 63 -4.67 17.39 10.55
CA TYR A 63 -3.78 16.46 11.24
C TYR A 63 -3.95 16.56 12.74
N ASP A 64 -4.72 15.63 13.31
CA ASP A 64 -4.73 15.38 14.74
C ASP A 64 -3.79 14.20 15.03
N ILE A 65 -2.63 14.51 15.60
CA ILE A 65 -1.54 13.54 15.74
C ILE A 65 -1.67 12.81 17.06
N ASP A 66 -2.10 11.56 16.99
CA ASP A 66 -1.98 10.60 18.08
C ASP A 66 -0.50 10.21 18.26
N PRO A 67 0.15 10.58 19.39
CA PRO A 67 1.57 10.32 19.60
C PRO A 67 1.91 8.83 19.60
N VAL A 68 0.98 7.97 20.03
CA VAL A 68 1.20 6.51 20.08
C VAL A 68 1.23 5.95 18.67
N LYS A 69 0.26 6.30 17.82
CA LYS A 69 0.25 5.85 16.42
C LYS A 69 1.41 6.42 15.63
N GLN A 70 1.80 7.67 15.91
CA GLN A 70 2.94 8.29 15.27
C GLN A 70 4.24 7.58 15.63
N ALA A 71 4.46 7.26 16.91
CA ALA A 71 5.64 6.51 17.33
C ALA A 71 5.72 5.10 16.69
N ILE A 72 4.56 4.45 16.49
CA ILE A 72 4.50 3.17 15.77
C ILE A 72 4.91 3.36 14.31
N ALA A 73 4.35 4.35 13.61
CA ALA A 73 4.69 4.63 12.22
C ALA A 73 6.17 5.03 12.06
N ASP A 74 6.68 5.89 12.94
CA ASP A 74 8.09 6.33 12.96
C ASP A 74 9.07 5.17 13.24
N SER A 75 8.59 4.04 13.77
CA SER A 75 9.39 2.83 14.00
C SER A 75 9.44 1.86 12.81
N TRP A 76 8.59 2.08 11.81
CA TRP A 76 8.51 1.24 10.61
C TRP A 76 9.40 1.81 9.51
N PRO A 77 9.92 0.96 8.60
CA PRO A 77 10.68 1.44 7.46
C PRO A 77 9.77 2.19 6.48
N ASP A 78 10.30 3.27 5.87
CA ASP A 78 9.58 4.05 4.86
C ASP A 78 9.33 3.25 3.57
N SER A 79 10.19 2.25 3.29
CA SER A 79 10.03 1.33 2.16
C SER A 79 10.65 -0.04 2.43
N LEU A 80 10.07 -1.07 1.85
CA LEU A 80 10.44 -2.47 1.93
C LEU A 80 11.03 -2.90 0.59
N GLU A 81 12.19 -3.55 0.64
CA GLU A 81 12.71 -4.27 -0.52
C GLU A 81 11.94 -5.58 -0.70
N ASP A 82 11.35 -5.79 -1.89
CA ASP A 82 10.53 -6.96 -2.23
C ASP A 82 11.17 -7.85 -3.33
N TYR A 83 12.48 -7.72 -3.56
CA TYR A 83 13.20 -8.43 -4.62
C TYR A 83 13.01 -9.95 -4.57
N ALA A 84 13.12 -10.55 -3.38
CA ALA A 84 12.93 -11.99 -3.19
C ALA A 84 11.53 -12.42 -3.66
N ALA A 85 10.50 -11.61 -3.41
CA ALA A 85 9.15 -11.92 -3.86
C ALA A 85 9.03 -11.86 -5.39
N ARG A 86 9.64 -10.84 -5.99
CA ARG A 86 9.63 -10.65 -7.45
C ARG A 86 10.32 -11.79 -8.18
N VAL A 87 11.45 -12.28 -7.66
CA VAL A 87 12.26 -13.31 -8.34
C VAL A 87 11.74 -14.72 -8.07
N GLU A 88 11.33 -15.01 -6.85
CA GLU A 88 11.03 -16.40 -6.45
C GLU A 88 9.61 -16.82 -6.79
N TRP A 89 8.66 -15.89 -6.83
CA TRP A 89 7.25 -16.20 -7.11
C TRP A 89 6.52 -15.13 -7.93
N ASP A 90 7.28 -14.33 -8.68
CA ASP A 90 6.77 -13.38 -9.69
C ASP A 90 5.84 -12.31 -9.11
N TRP A 91 6.06 -11.91 -7.84
CA TRP A 91 5.33 -10.80 -7.23
C TRP A 91 5.42 -9.56 -8.12
N LYS A 92 4.26 -9.00 -8.45
CA LYS A 92 4.17 -7.75 -9.20
C LYS A 92 2.86 -7.03 -8.84
N PRO A 93 2.94 -5.90 -8.11
CA PRO A 93 1.76 -5.09 -7.82
C PRO A 93 1.19 -4.53 -9.12
N ARG A 94 -0.14 -4.40 -9.17
CA ARG A 94 -0.87 -3.86 -10.32
C ARG A 94 -1.40 -2.46 -10.07
N TYR A 95 -1.61 -2.11 -8.81
CA TYR A 95 -2.10 -0.81 -8.41
C TYR A 95 -0.95 0.07 -7.96
N ASP A 96 -1.00 1.32 -8.41
CA ASP A 96 -0.24 2.44 -7.89
C ASP A 96 -1.17 3.39 -7.11
N LEU A 97 -0.62 4.45 -6.54
CA LEU A 97 -1.38 5.42 -5.75
C LEU A 97 -2.53 6.06 -6.56
N ALA A 98 -2.32 6.33 -7.86
CA ALA A 98 -3.31 6.95 -8.72
C ALA A 98 -4.50 6.01 -8.98
N THR A 99 -4.22 4.80 -9.45
CA THR A 99 -5.22 3.78 -9.78
C THR A 99 -5.96 3.29 -8.54
N MET A 100 -5.26 3.13 -7.40
CA MET A 100 -5.87 2.84 -6.11
C MET A 100 -6.85 3.95 -5.69
N THR A 101 -6.43 5.21 -5.76
CA THR A 101 -7.26 6.35 -5.34
C THR A 101 -8.55 6.41 -6.17
N ALA A 102 -8.43 6.31 -7.49
CA ALA A 102 -9.57 6.33 -8.39
C ALA A 102 -10.56 5.18 -8.11
N ASP A 103 -10.05 3.94 -7.96
CA ASP A 103 -10.89 2.77 -7.69
C ASP A 103 -11.56 2.83 -6.30
N MET A 104 -10.83 3.31 -5.30
CA MET A 104 -11.34 3.44 -3.93
C MET A 104 -12.48 4.46 -3.86
N LEU A 105 -12.31 5.66 -4.44
CA LEU A 105 -13.36 6.67 -4.49
C LEU A 105 -14.60 6.16 -5.23
N ALA A 106 -14.43 5.52 -6.39
CA ALA A 106 -15.53 4.93 -7.14
C ALA A 106 -16.25 3.80 -6.37
N THR A 107 -15.52 3.04 -5.56
CA THR A 107 -16.09 1.95 -4.74
C THR A 107 -16.85 2.47 -3.53
N ILE A 108 -16.30 3.46 -2.81
CA ILE A 108 -16.95 4.08 -1.66
C ILE A 108 -18.22 4.81 -2.10
N GLN A 109 -18.18 5.57 -3.19
CA GLN A 109 -19.36 6.27 -3.72
C GLN A 109 -20.50 5.32 -4.07
N ARG A 110 -20.19 4.14 -4.64
CA ARG A 110 -21.20 3.11 -4.93
C ARG A 110 -21.79 2.46 -3.68
N ARG A 111 -21.04 2.43 -2.56
CA ARG A 111 -21.51 1.85 -1.30
C ARG A 111 -22.44 2.77 -0.51
N GLY A 112 -22.57 4.03 -0.91
CA GLY A 112 -23.57 4.96 -0.36
C GLY A 112 -23.39 5.25 1.13
N VAL A 113 -22.14 5.30 1.61
CA VAL A 113 -21.81 5.82 2.94
C VAL A 113 -21.74 7.34 2.87
#